data_AF-A0A9Q0RU45-F1
#
_entry.id   AF-A0A9Q0RU45-F1
#
_cell.length_a   1.000
_cell.length_b   1.000
_cell.length_c   1.000
_cell.angle_alpha   90.00
_cell.angle_beta   90.00
_cell.angle_gamma   90.00
#
_symmetry.space_group_name_H-M   'P 1'
#
loop_
_entity.id
_entity.type
_entity.pdbx_description
1 polymer ?
#
loop_
_entity_poly.entity_id
_entity_poly.type
_entity_poly.pdbx_seq_one_letter_code
_entity_poly.pdbx_strand_id
1 'polypeptide(L)'
;VIDHENWIMNLREANLYDYPIWYKLYSTRVAYGMRGLRPSDWDELINTMTNNPEVFDLYYKHYWKNSPVRPPCDFECKKRTLCDAKSGRSHDRKHFCEDVESKIDDGSSSWKAWFLRGFSVSDIAGATTETNAKNKCSDEEQQLKAILTNKVDLMNVLMSITRLPKYVMGYG
;
A
#
# COMPACT_ATOMS: atom_id res chain seq x y z
N VAL A 1 6.22 28.55 7.47
CA VAL A 1 6.31 27.66 8.66
C VAL A 1 7.63 26.89 8.56
N ILE A 2 8.39 26.81 9.64
CA ILE A 2 9.73 26.17 9.64
C ILE A 2 9.69 24.70 10.05
N ASP A 3 8.80 24.28 10.95
CA ASP A 3 8.50 22.89 11.28
C ASP A 3 7.14 22.83 12.00
N HIS A 4 6.57 21.64 12.14
CA HIS A 4 5.41 21.40 13.00
C HIS A 4 5.57 20.08 13.74
N GLU A 5 5.04 20.08 14.96
CA GLU A 5 5.05 18.92 15.85
C GLU A 5 3.63 18.45 16.09
N ASN A 6 3.47 17.13 16.22
CA ASN A 6 2.22 16.54 16.66
C ASN A 6 2.45 15.85 18.00
N TRP A 7 1.58 16.17 18.95
CA TRP A 7 1.55 15.57 20.27
C TRP A 7 0.25 14.78 20.41
N ILE A 8 0.35 13.57 20.97
CA ILE A 8 -0.80 12.68 21.16
C ILE A 8 -0.85 12.18 22.60
N MET A 9 -2.00 11.64 22.95
CA MET A 9 -2.25 10.94 24.20
C MET A 9 -2.75 9.54 23.87
N ASN A 10 -2.25 8.54 24.58
CA ASN A 10 -2.80 7.19 24.50
C ASN A 10 -4.08 7.11 25.33
N LEU A 11 -5.24 7.03 24.66
CA LEU A 11 -6.54 6.96 25.32
C LEU A 11 -6.68 5.74 26.25
N ARG A 12 -6.06 4.61 25.91
CA ARG A 12 -6.12 3.40 26.74
C ARG A 12 -5.43 3.61 28.09
N GLU A 13 -4.25 4.24 28.06
CA GLU A 13 -3.48 4.55 29.27
C GLU A 13 -4.15 5.66 30.07
N ALA A 14 -4.62 6.72 29.40
CA ALA A 14 -5.32 7.82 30.07
C ALA A 14 -6.57 7.34 30.82
N ASN A 15 -7.34 6.44 30.21
CA ASN A 15 -8.52 5.85 30.86
C ASN A 15 -8.16 4.86 31.99
N LEU A 16 -6.98 4.21 31.93
CA LEU A 16 -6.52 3.29 32.97
C LEU A 16 -6.01 4.03 34.21
N TYR A 17 -5.27 5.11 34.01
CA TYR A 17 -4.65 5.90 35.07
C TYR A 17 -5.49 7.11 35.52
N ASP A 18 -6.63 7.35 34.85
CA ASP A 18 -7.52 8.50 35.06
C ASP A 18 -6.81 9.88 34.94
N TYR A 19 -5.74 9.92 34.15
CA TYR A 19 -4.98 11.15 33.88
C TYR A 19 -4.34 11.13 32.49
N PRO A 20 -4.44 12.22 31.70
CA PRO A 20 -3.91 12.29 30.35
C PRO A 20 -2.40 12.57 30.32
N ILE A 21 -1.61 11.63 29.76
CA ILE A 21 -0.19 11.85 29.47
C ILE A 21 -0.01 12.19 27.99
N TRP A 22 0.49 13.38 27.71
CA TRP A 22 0.80 13.86 26.37
C TRP A 22 2.26 13.60 26.03
N TYR A 23 2.53 13.06 24.84
CA TYR A 23 3.87 12.87 24.33
C TYR A 23 3.96 13.24 22.85
N LYS A 24 5.17 13.62 22.44
CA LYS A 24 5.46 13.96 21.05
C LYS A 24 5.37 12.71 20.19
N LEU A 25 4.49 12.72 19.20
CA LEU A 25 4.40 11.66 18.20
C LEU A 25 5.49 11.82 17.16
N TYR A 26 5.56 13.00 16.52
CA TYR A 26 6.58 13.28 15.51
C TYR A 26 6.78 14.79 15.29
N SER A 27 7.96 15.14 14.76
CA SER A 27 8.20 16.40 14.04
C SER A 27 8.26 16.08 12.56
N THR A 28 7.64 16.91 11.74
CA THR A 28 7.44 16.65 10.32
C THR A 28 8.75 16.63 9.54
N ARG A 29 9.63 17.58 9.84
CA ARG A 29 10.95 17.61 9.21
C ARG A 29 11.77 16.37 9.51
N VAL A 30 11.74 15.90 10.76
CA VAL A 30 12.50 14.71 11.17
C VAL A 30 11.88 13.45 10.58
N ALA A 31 10.55 13.31 10.65
CA ALA A 31 9.86 12.09 10.21
C ALA A 31 9.94 11.85 8.70
N TYR A 32 9.90 12.91 7.89
CA TYR A 32 9.89 12.81 6.43
C TYR A 32 11.16 13.35 5.77
N GLY A 33 12.19 13.70 6.54
CA GLY A 33 13.46 14.23 6.02
C GLY A 33 13.31 15.58 5.30
N MET A 34 12.28 16.37 5.61
CA MET A 34 12.00 17.62 4.90
C MET A 34 12.91 18.76 5.36
N ARG A 35 13.39 19.56 4.41
CA ARG A 35 14.21 20.76 4.69
C ARG A 35 13.40 21.88 5.33
N GLY A 36 12.12 21.98 5.01
CA GLY A 36 11.17 22.96 5.52
C GLY A 36 9.74 22.50 5.24
N LEU A 37 8.77 23.40 5.38
CA LEU A 37 7.34 23.13 5.15
C LEU A 37 6.75 24.06 4.09
N ARG A 38 7.52 24.34 3.03
CA ARG A 38 7.02 25.13 1.90
C ARG A 38 6.07 24.27 1.06
N PRO A 39 5.16 24.88 0.29
CA PRO A 39 4.27 24.12 -0.60
C PRO A 39 5.01 23.15 -1.54
N SER A 40 6.19 23.53 -2.03
CA SER A 40 7.04 22.67 -2.85
C SER A 40 7.58 21.45 -2.09
N ASP A 41 7.90 21.61 -0.81
CA ASP A 41 8.42 20.50 0.01
C ASP A 41 7.31 19.46 0.25
N TRP A 42 6.06 19.92 0.44
CA TRP A 42 4.89 19.06 0.53
C TRP A 42 4.59 18.32 -0.77
N ASP A 43 4.73 18.99 -1.91
CA ASP A 43 4.58 18.38 -3.22
C ASP A 43 5.62 17.26 -3.47
N GLU A 44 6.88 17.52 -3.10
CA GLU A 44 7.95 16.52 -3.15
C GLU A 44 7.66 15.31 -2.25
N LEU A 45 7.11 15.55 -1.04
CA LEU A 45 6.71 14.48 -0.14
C LEU A 45 5.60 13.60 -0.76
N ILE A 46 4.59 14.19 -1.42
CA ILE A 46 3.53 13.43 -2.11
C ILE A 46 4.15 12.54 -3.19
N ASN A 47 5.05 13.08 -4.01
CA ASN A 47 5.77 12.30 -5.03
C ASN A 47 6.60 11.17 -4.42
N THR A 48 7.24 11.41 -3.28
CA THR A 48 8.00 10.41 -2.53
C THR A 48 7.10 9.28 -2.02
N MET A 49 5.96 9.62 -1.42
CA MET A 49 4.98 8.65 -0.91
C MET A 49 4.36 7.81 -2.03
N THR A 50 4.18 8.38 -3.22
CA THR A 50 3.69 7.64 -4.38
C THR A 50 4.62 6.48 -4.73
N ASN A 51 5.93 6.74 -4.79
CA ASN A 51 6.95 5.76 -5.19
C ASN A 51 7.44 4.86 -4.04
N ASN A 52 7.40 5.35 -2.80
CA ASN A 52 7.91 4.64 -1.62
C ASN A 52 6.75 4.26 -0.67
N PRO A 53 6.38 2.97 -0.58
CA PRO A 53 5.30 2.52 0.28
C PRO A 53 5.61 2.72 1.77
N GLU A 54 6.87 2.62 2.20
CA GLU A 54 7.23 2.74 3.62
C GLU A 54 6.99 4.16 4.15
N VAL A 55 7.30 5.17 3.33
CA VAL A 55 7.05 6.58 3.67
C VAL A 55 5.55 6.85 3.72
N PHE A 56 4.78 6.25 2.80
CA PHE A 56 3.32 6.33 2.84
C PHE A 56 2.74 5.65 4.08
N ASP A 57 3.22 4.46 4.45
CA ASP A 57 2.75 3.74 5.64
C ASP A 57 3.03 4.52 6.92
N LEU A 58 4.19 5.17 7.00
CA LEU A 58 4.52 6.09 8.08
C LEU A 58 3.56 7.29 8.10
N TYR A 59 3.32 7.91 6.94
CA TYR A 59 2.37 9.02 6.81
C TYR A 59 0.95 8.61 7.23
N TYR A 60 0.49 7.45 6.80
CA TYR A 60 -0.83 6.93 7.11
C TYR A 60 -0.97 6.55 8.59
N LYS A 61 0.09 6.04 9.22
CA LYS A 61 0.18 5.87 10.68
C LYS A 61 0.04 7.22 11.41
N HIS A 62 0.72 8.27 10.95
CA HIS A 62 0.61 9.60 11.52
C HIS A 62 -0.76 10.25 11.28
N TYR A 63 -1.37 10.03 10.11
CA TYR A 63 -2.72 10.48 9.78
C TYR A 63 -3.75 9.97 10.80
N TRP A 64 -3.61 8.71 11.21
CA TRP A 64 -4.42 8.08 12.27
C TRP A 64 -3.89 8.28 13.69
N LYS A 65 -2.95 9.22 13.90
CA LYS A 65 -2.38 9.55 15.21
C LYS A 65 -1.84 8.32 15.96
N ASN A 66 -1.24 7.37 15.23
CA ASN A 66 -0.76 6.09 15.76
C ASN A 66 -1.84 5.26 16.50
N SER A 67 -3.10 5.39 16.08
CA SER A 67 -4.21 4.64 16.67
C SER A 67 -4.09 3.13 16.41
N PRO A 68 -4.31 2.27 17.41
CA PRO A 68 -4.30 0.81 17.24
C PRO A 68 -5.50 0.30 16.42
N VAL A 69 -6.57 1.10 16.29
CA VAL A 69 -7.79 0.75 15.53
C VAL A 69 -7.77 1.32 14.10
N ARG A 70 -6.58 1.66 13.59
CA ARG A 70 -6.40 2.13 12.22
C ARG A 70 -6.80 1.03 11.22
N PRO A 71 -7.66 1.32 10.21
CA PRO A 71 -8.00 0.34 9.19
C PRO A 71 -6.81 0.03 8.28
N PRO A 72 -6.76 -1.16 7.65
CA PRO A 72 -5.79 -1.44 6.60
C PRO A 72 -6.00 -0.49 5.42
N CYS A 73 -4.92 -0.15 4.71
CA CYS A 73 -4.96 0.74 3.56
C CYS A 73 -4.41 0.00 2.34
N ASP A 74 -5.27 -0.25 1.37
CA ASP A 74 -4.93 -0.83 0.09
C ASP A 74 -4.53 0.26 -0.93
N PHE A 75 -4.36 -0.13 -2.20
CA PHE A 75 -3.96 0.80 -3.26
C PHE A 75 -5.02 1.89 -3.53
N GLU A 76 -6.30 1.56 -3.38
CA GLU A 76 -7.40 2.53 -3.54
C GLU A 76 -7.35 3.55 -2.40
N CYS A 77 -7.20 3.08 -1.16
CA CYS A 77 -7.02 3.93 0.00
C CYS A 77 -5.80 4.85 -0.17
N LYS A 78 -4.65 4.32 -0.61
CA LYS A 78 -3.43 5.10 -0.87
C LYS A 78 -3.69 6.19 -1.91
N LYS A 79 -4.27 5.83 -3.04
CA LYS A 79 -4.65 6.76 -4.11
C LYS A 79 -5.55 7.86 -3.56
N ARG A 80 -6.61 7.48 -2.83
CA ARG A 80 -7.55 8.44 -2.25
C ARG A 80 -6.87 9.42 -1.30
N THR A 81 -6.10 8.91 -0.35
CA THR A 81 -5.38 9.73 0.64
C THR A 81 -4.39 10.70 0.00
N LEU A 82 -3.64 10.26 -1.01
CA LEU A 82 -2.67 11.13 -1.70
C LEU A 82 -3.37 12.17 -2.60
N CYS A 83 -4.43 11.79 -3.30
CA CYS A 83 -5.27 12.74 -4.03
C CYS A 83 -5.84 13.84 -3.12
N ASP A 84 -6.35 13.44 -1.95
CA ASP A 84 -6.95 14.37 -1.00
C ASP A 84 -5.90 15.37 -0.48
N ALA A 85 -4.67 14.89 -0.22
CA ALA A 85 -3.56 15.75 0.17
C ALA A 85 -3.11 16.72 -0.94
N LYS A 86 -3.21 16.31 -2.21
CA LYS A 86 -2.84 17.12 -3.38
C LYS A 86 -3.91 18.13 -3.78
N SER A 87 -5.18 17.86 -3.47
CA SER A 87 -6.33 18.64 -3.92
C SER A 87 -6.58 19.86 -3.01
N GLY A 88 -6.10 21.03 -3.43
CA GLY A 88 -6.35 22.30 -2.73
C GLY A 88 -7.70 22.97 -3.05
N ARG A 89 -8.43 22.47 -4.06
CA ARG A 89 -9.70 23.03 -4.54
C ARG A 89 -10.78 21.96 -4.63
N SER A 90 -11.92 22.24 -4.02
CA SER A 90 -13.10 21.36 -4.09
C SER A 90 -13.56 21.18 -5.54
N HIS A 91 -14.10 20.00 -5.86
CA HIS A 91 -14.64 19.64 -7.17
C HIS A 91 -13.63 19.58 -8.34
N ASP A 92 -12.34 19.79 -8.11
CA ASP A 92 -11.30 19.72 -9.14
C ASP A 92 -10.32 18.55 -8.98
N ARG A 93 -10.75 17.51 -8.27
CA ARG A 93 -9.94 16.31 -7.99
C ARG A 93 -9.28 15.73 -9.25
N LYS A 94 -10.01 15.69 -10.36
CA LYS A 94 -9.51 15.13 -11.63
C LYS A 94 -8.25 15.85 -12.11
N HIS A 95 -8.22 17.18 -12.01
CA HIS A 95 -7.08 17.97 -12.47
C HIS A 95 -5.88 17.84 -11.51
N PHE A 96 -6.12 17.83 -10.20
CA PHE A 96 -5.03 17.76 -9.22
C PHE A 96 -4.48 16.36 -9.02
N CYS A 97 -5.27 15.31 -9.27
CA CYS A 97 -4.87 13.93 -8.98
C CYS A 97 -4.39 13.12 -10.20
N GLU A 98 -4.54 13.61 -11.43
CA GLU A 98 -4.13 12.89 -12.65
C GLU A 98 -2.68 12.32 -12.57
N ASP A 99 -1.73 13.14 -12.11
CA ASP A 99 -0.33 12.74 -11.94
C ASP A 99 -0.11 11.70 -10.83
N VAL A 100 -0.94 11.72 -9.79
CA VAL A 100 -0.82 10.78 -8.66
C VAL A 100 -1.46 9.44 -9.05
N GLU A 101 -2.62 9.47 -9.70
CA GLU A 101 -3.33 8.27 -10.14
C GLU A 101 -2.51 7.49 -11.16
N SER A 102 -1.97 8.17 -12.18
CA SER A 102 -1.13 7.55 -13.21
C SER A 102 0.07 6.80 -12.63
N LYS A 103 0.83 7.44 -11.73
CA LYS A 103 2.00 6.81 -11.08
C LYS A 103 1.64 5.59 -10.23
N ILE A 104 0.51 5.63 -9.53
CA ILE A 104 0.05 4.49 -8.71
C ILE A 104 -0.45 3.34 -9.59
N ASP A 105 -1.16 3.67 -10.67
CA ASP A 105 -1.73 2.68 -11.59
C ASP A 105 -0.65 2.00 -12.44
N ASP A 106 0.40 2.71 -12.82
CA ASP A 106 1.58 2.13 -13.51
C ASP A 106 2.29 1.10 -12.62
N GLY A 107 2.50 1.44 -11.34
CA GLY A 107 3.09 0.53 -10.36
C GLY A 107 2.25 -0.74 -10.18
N SER A 108 0.92 -0.60 -10.11
CA SER A 108 -0.03 -1.71 -9.94
C SER A 108 -0.17 -2.58 -11.19
N SER A 109 -0.17 -1.97 -12.37
CA SER A 109 -0.32 -2.66 -13.64
C SER A 109 0.95 -3.39 -14.05
N SER A 110 2.12 -2.87 -13.70
CA SER A 110 3.41 -3.49 -13.99
C SER A 110 3.58 -4.86 -13.34
N TRP A 111 3.25 -5.00 -12.05
CA TRP A 111 3.31 -6.30 -11.39
C TRP A 111 2.19 -7.23 -11.88
N LYS A 112 0.97 -6.73 -12.11
CA LYS A 112 -0.12 -7.53 -12.73
C LYS A 112 0.27 -8.05 -14.10
N ALA A 113 0.90 -7.23 -14.95
CA ALA A 113 1.39 -7.62 -16.27
C ALA A 113 2.54 -8.63 -16.16
N TRP A 114 3.45 -8.47 -15.20
CA TRP A 114 4.48 -9.46 -14.90
C TRP A 114 3.86 -10.80 -14.44
N PHE A 115 2.88 -10.79 -13.54
CA PHE A 115 2.15 -11.99 -13.12
C PHE A 115 1.43 -12.65 -14.31
N LEU A 116 0.71 -11.87 -15.13
CA LEU A 116 -0.03 -12.39 -16.27
C LEU A 116 0.90 -12.93 -17.37
N ARG A 117 2.06 -12.31 -17.60
CA ARG A 117 3.09 -12.84 -18.52
C ARG A 117 3.75 -14.12 -17.99
N GLY A 118 3.78 -14.31 -16.67
CA GLY A 118 4.17 -15.59 -16.05
C GLY A 118 3.13 -16.71 -16.23
N PHE A 119 1.92 -16.38 -16.69
CA PHE A 119 0.89 -17.32 -17.15
C PHE A 119 0.81 -17.32 -18.69
N SER A 120 1.92 -17.50 -19.41
CA SER A 120 1.84 -17.81 -20.84
C SER A 120 1.20 -19.19 -21.02
N VAL A 121 -0.13 -19.22 -21.14
CA VAL A 121 -0.89 -20.34 -21.68
C VAL A 121 -0.39 -20.54 -23.10
N SER A 122 0.29 -21.66 -23.34
CA SER A 122 0.71 -22.05 -24.67
C SER A 122 -0.54 -22.21 -25.54
N ASP A 123 -0.56 -21.51 -26.67
CA ASP A 123 -1.59 -21.59 -27.69
C ASP A 123 -1.92 -23.05 -28.03
N ILE A 124 -3.12 -23.52 -27.67
CA ILE A 124 -3.71 -24.68 -28.34
C ILE A 124 -4.43 -24.13 -29.57
N ALA A 125 -3.67 -24.07 -30.66
CA ALA A 125 -4.20 -23.93 -32.00
C ALA A 125 -5.06 -25.17 -32.34
N GLY A 126 -6.28 -24.93 -32.82
CA GLY A 126 -7.04 -25.85 -33.66
C GLY A 126 -8.10 -26.71 -32.97
N ALA A 127 -9.36 -26.31 -33.08
CA ALA A 127 -10.40 -27.10 -33.74
C ALA A 127 -11.78 -26.40 -33.64
N THR A 128 -12.41 -26.29 -34.80
CA THR A 128 -13.75 -25.78 -35.05
C THR A 128 -14.86 -26.60 -34.40
N THR A 129 -15.98 -25.91 -34.12
CA THR A 129 -17.40 -26.33 -34.11
C THR A 129 -18.14 -26.22 -32.78
N GLU A 130 -19.34 -25.63 -32.89
CA GLU A 130 -20.32 -25.29 -31.87
C GLU A 130 -20.82 -26.52 -31.11
N THR A 131 -20.94 -26.44 -29.78
CA THR A 131 -22.15 -26.75 -29.01
C THR A 131 -21.95 -26.51 -27.50
N ASN A 132 -22.98 -25.91 -26.88
CA ASN A 132 -23.32 -25.90 -25.44
C ASN A 132 -22.46 -25.09 -24.43
N ALA A 133 -22.83 -23.81 -24.29
CA ALA A 133 -22.32 -22.83 -23.33
C ALA A 133 -22.96 -22.88 -21.91
N LYS A 134 -23.29 -24.06 -21.35
CA LYS A 134 -23.87 -24.14 -19.99
C LYS A 134 -23.17 -25.05 -18.98
N ASN A 135 -22.31 -25.97 -19.42
CA ASN A 135 -21.59 -26.86 -18.48
C ASN A 135 -20.09 -26.56 -18.35
N LYS A 136 -19.57 -25.51 -19.01
CA LYS A 136 -18.13 -25.19 -19.00
C LYS A 136 -17.68 -24.29 -17.81
N CYS A 137 -18.61 -23.59 -17.15
CA CYS A 137 -18.28 -22.65 -16.07
C CYS A 137 -17.95 -23.30 -14.72
N SER A 138 -18.38 -24.53 -14.45
CA SER A 138 -18.14 -25.17 -13.15
C SER A 138 -16.74 -25.82 -13.07
N ASP A 139 -16.26 -26.36 -14.18
CA ASP A 139 -15.00 -27.11 -14.23
C ASP A 139 -13.78 -26.16 -14.33
N GLU A 140 -13.89 -25.04 -15.07
CA GLU A 140 -12.83 -24.03 -15.13
C GLU A 140 -12.65 -23.30 -13.79
N GLU A 141 -13.73 -23.05 -13.03
CA GLU A 141 -13.66 -22.44 -11.70
C GLU A 141 -13.01 -23.38 -10.67
N GLN A 142 -13.23 -24.69 -10.77
CA GLN A 142 -12.59 -25.69 -9.90
C GLN A 142 -11.10 -25.88 -10.24
N GLN A 143 -10.72 -25.87 -11.53
CA GLN A 143 -9.31 -25.91 -11.93
C GLN A 143 -8.56 -24.64 -11.53
N LEU A 144 -9.16 -23.45 -11.70
CA LEU A 144 -8.59 -22.18 -11.24
C LEU A 144 -8.40 -22.16 -9.73
N LYS A 145 -9.36 -22.66 -8.95
CA LYS A 145 -9.23 -22.79 -7.48
C LYS A 145 -8.10 -23.73 -7.11
N ALA A 146 -7.97 -24.90 -7.76
CA ALA A 146 -6.87 -25.84 -7.49
C ALA A 146 -5.49 -25.25 -7.83
N ILE A 147 -5.37 -24.52 -8.94
CA ILE A 147 -4.13 -23.85 -9.35
C ILE A 147 -3.78 -22.70 -8.39
N LEU A 148 -4.77 -21.92 -7.93
CA LEU A 148 -4.57 -20.86 -6.96
C LEU A 148 -4.16 -21.40 -5.59
N THR A 149 -4.77 -22.48 -5.10
CA THR A 149 -4.40 -23.12 -3.83
C THR A 149 -2.97 -23.65 -3.87
N ASN A 150 -2.61 -24.38 -4.93
CA ASN A 150 -1.22 -24.88 -5.09
C ASN A 150 -0.19 -23.75 -5.23
N LYS A 151 -0.56 -22.62 -5.86
CA LYS A 151 0.33 -21.44 -5.96
C LYS A 151 0.44 -20.66 -4.65
N VAL A 152 -0.62 -20.57 -3.85
CA VAL A 152 -0.57 -20.02 -2.49
C VAL A 152 0.34 -20.86 -1.61
N ASP A 153 0.27 -22.19 -1.72
CA ASP A 153 1.20 -23.09 -1.03
C ASP A 153 2.63 -22.93 -1.53
N LEU A 154 2.86 -22.77 -2.84
CA LEU A 154 4.20 -22.53 -3.38
C LEU A 154 4.78 -21.18 -2.92
N MET A 155 3.96 -20.13 -2.86
CA MET A 155 4.38 -18.82 -2.33
C MET A 155 4.64 -18.87 -0.83
N ASN A 156 3.84 -19.61 -0.06
CA ASN A 156 4.09 -19.82 1.37
C ASN A 156 5.37 -20.62 1.61
N VAL A 157 5.65 -21.62 0.77
CA VAL A 157 6.90 -22.39 0.78
C VAL A 157 8.09 -21.51 0.39
N LEU A 158 7.98 -20.69 -0.66
CA LEU A 158 9.03 -19.74 -1.06
C LEU A 158 9.29 -18.68 0.02
N MET A 159 8.24 -18.14 0.64
CA MET A 159 8.37 -17.19 1.76
C MET A 159 8.96 -17.84 3.03
N SER A 160 8.75 -19.14 3.22
CA SER A 160 9.38 -19.93 4.29
C SER A 160 10.87 -20.19 4.02
N ILE A 161 11.24 -20.44 2.76
CA ILE A 161 12.64 -20.66 2.34
C ILE A 161 13.45 -19.35 2.34
N THR A 162 12.84 -18.20 2.06
CA THR A 162 13.52 -16.89 2.16
C THR A 162 13.63 -16.33 3.57
N ARG A 163 13.04 -17.00 4.59
CA ARG A 163 13.34 -16.71 6.00
C ARG A 163 14.55 -17.53 6.46
N LEU A 164 15.73 -17.12 6.00
CA LEU A 164 16.97 -17.43 6.72
C LEU A 164 17.22 -16.37 7.81
N PRO A 165 17.87 -16.78 8.92
CA PRO A 165 17.68 -16.18 10.22
C PRO A 165 18.39 -14.83 10.35
N LYS A 166 17.83 -13.98 11.21
CA LYS A 166 18.56 -12.87 11.82
C LYS A 166 19.86 -13.41 12.41
N TYR A 167 20.99 -13.16 11.74
CA TYR A 167 22.30 -13.33 12.37
C TYR A 167 22.45 -12.22 13.43
N VAL A 168 22.37 -12.66 14.68
CA VAL A 168 23.02 -12.04 15.84
C VAL A 168 24.54 -12.22 15.70
N MET A 169 25.32 -11.31 16.29
CA MET A 169 26.79 -11.21 16.45
C MET A 169 27.38 -10.03 15.63
N GLY A 170 27.96 -8.96 16.18
CA GLY A 170 28.50 -8.73 17.52
C GLY A 170 29.96 -9.16 17.62
N TYR A 171 30.91 -8.26 17.37
CA TYR A 171 32.33 -8.26 17.79
C TYR A 171 32.88 -6.82 17.59
N GLY A 172 33.53 -6.12 18.52
CA GLY A 172 34.05 -6.55 19.82
C GLY A 172 35.33 -7.36 19.67
#